data_AF-A0A8J6NGD4-F1
#
_entry.id   AF-A0A8J6NGD4-F1
#
_cell.length_a   1.000
_cell.length_b   1.000
_cell.length_c   1.000
_cell.angle_alpha   90.00
_cell.angle_beta   90.00
_cell.angle_gamma   90.00
#
_symmetry.space_group_name_H-M   'P 1'
#
loop_
_entity.id
_entity.type
_entity.pdbx_description
1 polymer ?
#
loop_
_entity_poly.entity_id
_entity_poly.type
_entity_poly.pdbx_seq_one_letter_code
_entity_poly.pdbx_strand_id
1 'polypeptide(L)'
;MAANEHITDSSSAIQEPVGKVFIVYGTAKVISSDGTTRALSPNSPIYAQDRLLTESDGRVSIVFNNPLNPQLNIGRMSDIVIDEDIYNAEAVDLSEVASEIEEIQEALLSEDFDPTTELEAPAAGIGSPASDGGGHPIVSFEATGKEVPVTSGAETIGVTRTFLDPISGINLTESGTQPEGPINITATLSASEQVYEGEFITYTVTLSEPASEQVTITLSNGATITIDRGDIVGNTNIAAPSDDPYIDEGTVSANIERAEGSGNDIILIIDDTPAVTNIADTIDTTTVSLGDVTVDEG
;
A
#
# COMPACT_ATOMS: atom_id res chain seq x y z
N MET A 1 21.22 29.65 57.03
CA MET A 1 20.03 29.02 56.44
C MET A 1 19.70 29.76 55.17
N ALA A 2 20.28 29.34 54.05
CA ALA A 2 19.87 29.80 52.72
C ALA A 2 19.00 28.68 52.15
N ALA A 3 17.75 29.01 51.83
CA ALA A 3 16.82 28.09 51.19
C ALA A 3 17.35 27.78 49.78
N ASN A 4 17.62 26.50 49.53
CA ASN A 4 17.98 26.01 48.22
C ASN A 4 16.65 25.85 47.45
N GLU A 5 16.29 26.86 46.67
CA GLU A 5 15.13 26.78 45.79
C GLU A 5 15.36 25.67 44.77
N HIS A 6 14.53 24.63 44.86
CA HIS A 6 14.43 23.56 43.90
C HIS A 6 13.84 24.17 42.63
N ILE A 7 14.71 24.63 41.74
CA ILE A 7 14.36 24.90 40.35
C ILE A 7 13.88 23.55 39.81
N THR A 8 12.57 23.42 39.65
CA THR A 8 12.00 22.36 38.85
C THR A 8 12.44 22.67 37.43
N ASP A 9 13.48 21.96 37.00
CA ASP A 9 13.84 21.83 35.61
C ASP A 9 12.59 21.37 34.89
N SER A 10 11.90 22.33 34.25
CA SER A 10 10.86 22.04 33.28
C SER A 10 11.58 21.51 32.05
N SER A 11 12.12 20.30 32.18
CA SER A 11 12.56 19.48 31.07
C SER A 11 11.35 19.42 30.15
N SER A 12 11.41 20.19 29.07
CA SER A 12 10.55 20.00 27.92
C SER A 12 10.82 18.56 27.52
N ALA A 13 9.97 17.64 27.98
CA ALA A 13 10.01 16.28 27.53
C ALA A 13 9.95 16.36 26.01
N ILE A 14 11.07 16.05 25.36
CA ILE A 14 11.17 15.93 23.91
C ILE A 14 10.20 14.81 23.55
N GLN A 15 8.95 15.17 23.25
CA GLN A 15 7.98 14.23 22.74
C GLN A 15 8.54 13.70 21.43
N GLU A 16 8.59 12.37 21.31
CA GLU A 16 8.94 11.75 20.05
C GLU A 16 7.83 12.07 19.03
N PRO A 17 8.19 12.35 17.76
CA PRO A 17 7.19 12.55 16.74
C PRO A 17 6.41 11.25 16.52
N VAL A 18 5.08 11.34 16.52
CA VAL A 18 4.17 10.22 16.21
C VAL A 18 4.04 10.00 14.70
N GLY A 19 4.41 11.00 13.90
CA GLY A 19 4.40 10.93 12.44
C GLY A 19 5.07 12.12 11.77
N LYS A 20 4.95 12.18 10.44
CA LYS A 20 5.48 13.25 9.60
C LYS A 20 4.47 13.69 8.55
N VAL A 21 4.47 14.97 8.21
CA VAL A 21 3.71 15.48 7.06
C VAL A 21 4.32 14.94 5.78
N PHE A 22 3.53 14.23 4.99
CA PHE A 22 3.94 13.75 3.68
C PHE A 22 3.70 14.85 2.63
N ILE A 23 2.49 15.42 2.61
CA ILE A 23 2.09 16.44 1.64
C ILE A 23 1.28 17.53 2.35
N VAL A 24 1.47 18.78 1.91
CA VAL A 24 0.64 19.92 2.31
C VAL A 24 0.34 20.79 1.08
N TYR A 25 -0.93 21.14 0.91
CA TYR A 25 -1.38 22.15 -0.05
C TYR A 25 -2.04 23.30 0.70
N GLY A 26 -1.88 24.53 0.20
CA GLY A 26 -2.47 25.72 0.80
C GLY A 26 -1.94 26.00 2.21
N THR A 27 -2.76 26.62 3.05
CA THR A 27 -2.35 27.03 4.39
C THR A 27 -2.77 26.02 5.46
N ALA A 28 -1.80 25.45 6.16
CA ALA A 28 -2.01 24.58 7.31
C ALA A 28 -1.04 24.91 8.44
N LYS A 29 -1.54 24.84 9.67
CA LYS A 29 -0.77 25.09 10.89
C LYS A 29 -1.13 24.07 11.94
N VAL A 30 -0.30 24.00 12.96
CA VAL A 30 -0.54 23.17 14.12
C VAL A 30 -0.21 23.95 15.37
N ILE A 31 -1.02 23.72 16.39
CA ILE A 31 -0.85 24.25 17.73
C ILE A 31 -0.37 23.07 18.58
N SER A 32 0.90 23.08 18.94
CA SER A 32 1.50 22.06 19.81
C SER A 32 0.88 22.12 21.22
N SER A 33 1.08 21.08 22.03
CA SER A 33 0.52 21.02 23.39
C SER A 33 1.04 22.12 24.34
N ASP A 34 2.18 22.73 24.02
CA ASP A 34 2.74 23.91 24.70
C ASP A 34 2.08 25.23 24.27
N GLY A 35 1.12 25.18 23.34
CA GLY A 35 0.41 26.34 22.78
C GLY A 35 1.16 27.07 21.67
N THR A 36 2.36 26.61 21.28
CA THR A 36 3.10 27.20 20.17
C THR A 36 2.45 26.85 18.85
N THR A 37 2.36 27.83 17.95
CA THR A 37 1.84 27.63 16.61
C THR A 37 2.98 27.51 15.61
N ARG A 38 2.96 26.47 14.77
CA ARG A 38 3.90 26.28 13.67
C ARG A 38 3.17 26.00 12.36
N ALA A 39 3.72 26.52 11.27
CA ALA A 39 3.23 26.19 9.93
C ALA A 39 3.66 24.74 9.58
N LEU A 40 2.81 24.05 8.83
CA LEU A 40 3.12 22.72 8.33
C LEU A 40 3.76 22.83 6.93
N SER A 41 4.93 22.20 6.79
CA SER A 41 5.64 21.97 5.54
C SER A 41 5.84 20.47 5.32
N PRO A 42 6.15 19.99 4.10
CA PRO A 42 6.53 18.59 3.90
C PRO A 42 7.68 18.19 4.84
N ASN A 43 7.62 16.97 5.37
CA ASN A 43 8.50 16.42 6.42
C ASN A 43 8.44 17.09 7.80
N SER A 44 7.46 17.97 8.06
CA SER A 44 7.29 18.50 9.43
C SER A 44 6.93 17.38 10.40
N PRO A 45 7.58 17.28 11.57
CA PRO A 45 7.21 16.31 12.59
C PRO A 45 5.81 16.62 13.15
N ILE A 46 5.05 15.59 13.44
CA ILE A 46 3.77 15.66 14.16
C ILE A 46 3.97 14.95 15.51
N TYR A 47 3.51 15.57 16.58
CA TYR A 47 3.59 15.10 17.96
C TYR A 47 2.20 14.75 18.47
N ALA A 48 2.14 13.97 19.55
CA ALA A 48 0.88 13.70 20.22
C ALA A 48 0.28 15.02 20.76
N GLN A 49 -1.06 15.08 20.77
CA GLN A 49 -1.87 16.22 21.22
C GLN A 49 -1.73 17.50 20.40
N ASP A 50 -1.03 17.44 19.27
CA ASP A 50 -1.01 18.50 18.29
C ASP A 50 -2.42 18.79 17.78
N ARG A 51 -2.84 20.06 17.78
CA ARG A 51 -4.07 20.47 17.13
C ARG A 51 -3.78 21.05 15.75
N LEU A 52 -4.15 20.35 14.69
CA LEU A 52 -3.95 20.76 13.31
C LEU A 52 -5.14 21.54 12.80
N LEU A 53 -4.85 22.66 12.16
CA LEU A 53 -5.83 23.56 11.56
C LEU A 53 -5.48 23.77 10.08
N THR A 54 -6.42 23.44 9.19
CA THR A 54 -6.34 23.77 7.77
C THR A 54 -7.30 24.91 7.44
N GLU A 55 -6.89 25.84 6.58
CA GLU A 55 -7.75 26.93 6.14
C GLU A 55 -8.58 26.55 4.89
N SER A 56 -9.20 27.54 4.24
CA SER A 56 -10.08 27.33 3.08
C SER A 56 -9.38 26.71 1.86
N ASP A 57 -8.06 26.84 1.77
CA ASP A 57 -7.21 26.27 0.73
C ASP A 57 -6.36 25.08 1.21
N GLY A 58 -6.31 24.84 2.52
CA GLY A 58 -5.45 23.87 3.20
C GLY A 58 -5.85 22.41 2.99
N ARG A 59 -4.88 21.52 2.74
CA ARG A 59 -5.02 20.06 2.80
C ARG A 59 -3.71 19.46 3.29
N VAL A 60 -3.76 18.42 4.11
CA VAL A 60 -2.57 17.80 4.70
C VAL A 60 -2.70 16.29 4.68
N SER A 61 -1.64 15.59 4.27
CA SER A 61 -1.50 14.14 4.44
C SER A 61 -0.35 13.87 5.41
N ILE A 62 -0.61 13.05 6.41
CA ILE A 62 0.33 12.69 7.47
C ILE A 62 0.58 11.20 7.38
N VAL A 63 1.83 10.79 7.51
CA VAL A 63 2.22 9.38 7.67
C VAL A 63 2.63 9.17 9.12
N PHE A 64 1.98 8.24 9.81
CA PHE A 64 2.33 7.88 11.19
C PHE A 64 3.45 6.84 11.22
N ASN A 65 4.15 6.77 12.35
CA ASN A 65 5.20 5.78 12.55
C ASN A 65 4.64 4.37 12.86
N ASN A 66 3.36 4.27 13.26
CA ASN A 66 2.68 3.00 13.48
C ASN A 66 2.22 2.39 12.14
N PRO A 67 2.64 1.15 11.79
CA PRO A 67 2.25 0.51 10.53
C PRO A 67 0.77 0.13 10.44
N LEU A 68 0.04 0.03 11.56
CA LEU A 68 -1.38 -0.35 11.57
C LEU A 68 -2.31 0.80 11.15
N ASN A 69 -1.89 2.04 11.37
CA ASN A 69 -2.57 3.22 10.85
C ASN A 69 -1.56 4.11 10.14
N PRO A 70 -1.20 3.80 8.88
CA PRO A 70 -0.04 4.42 8.25
C PRO A 70 -0.32 5.86 7.82
N GLN A 71 -1.57 6.31 7.68
CA GLN A 71 -1.86 7.61 7.09
C GLN A 71 -3.16 8.28 7.58
N LEU A 72 -3.11 9.61 7.70
CA LEU A 72 -4.27 10.47 7.93
C LEU A 72 -4.33 11.58 6.88
N ASN A 73 -5.48 11.71 6.22
CA ASN A 73 -5.75 12.77 5.25
C ASN A 73 -6.72 13.79 5.84
N ILE A 74 -6.31 15.06 5.84
CA ILE A 74 -7.06 16.18 6.41
C ILE A 74 -7.46 17.12 5.27
N GLY A 75 -8.75 17.38 5.16
CA GLY A 75 -9.34 18.26 4.15
C GLY A 75 -9.18 19.74 4.46
N ARG A 76 -9.94 20.57 3.73
CA ARG A 76 -10.04 22.02 3.95
C ARG A 76 -10.85 22.34 5.20
N MET A 77 -10.57 23.50 5.82
CA MET A 77 -11.32 24.03 6.97
C MET A 77 -11.50 23.00 8.10
N SER A 78 -10.46 22.20 8.33
CA SER A 78 -10.48 21.11 9.29
C SER A 78 -9.71 21.51 10.54
N ASP A 79 -10.17 20.99 11.68
CA ASP A 79 -9.59 21.19 12.99
C ASP A 79 -9.59 19.84 13.71
N ILE A 80 -8.42 19.28 13.95
CA ILE A 80 -8.26 17.94 14.52
C ILE A 80 -7.14 17.94 15.55
N VAL A 81 -7.35 17.26 16.67
CA VAL A 81 -6.31 17.00 17.67
C VAL A 81 -5.76 15.60 17.42
N ILE A 82 -4.44 15.43 17.40
CA ILE A 82 -3.79 14.13 17.23
C ILE A 82 -3.77 13.42 18.58
N ASP A 83 -4.83 12.69 18.88
CA ASP A 83 -4.92 11.81 20.05
C ASP A 83 -4.39 10.40 19.76
N GLU A 84 -4.32 9.59 20.82
CA GLU A 84 -3.85 8.21 20.75
C GLU A 84 -4.70 7.36 19.80
N ASP A 85 -6.02 7.57 19.79
CA ASP A 85 -6.93 6.85 18.90
C ASP A 85 -6.63 7.11 17.41
N ILE A 86 -6.06 8.28 17.10
CA ILE A 86 -5.67 8.66 15.74
C ILE A 86 -4.32 8.03 15.32
N TYR A 87 -3.26 8.15 16.14
CA TYR A 87 -1.92 7.70 15.72
C TYR A 87 -1.58 6.26 16.14
N ASN A 88 -2.31 5.70 17.11
CA ASN A 88 -2.07 4.38 17.67
C ASN A 88 -3.34 3.52 17.61
N ALA A 89 -3.75 3.16 16.40
CA ALA A 89 -4.79 2.16 16.24
C ALA A 89 -4.25 0.81 16.76
N GLU A 90 -4.73 0.38 17.93
CA GLU A 90 -4.47 -0.96 18.42
C GLU A 90 -5.18 -1.99 17.54
N ALA A 91 -4.52 -3.12 17.32
CA ALA A 91 -5.17 -4.25 16.68
C ALA A 91 -6.28 -4.75 17.61
N VAL A 92 -7.52 -4.71 17.15
CA VAL A 92 -8.63 -5.33 17.88
C VAL A 92 -8.38 -6.84 17.86
N ASP A 93 -8.33 -7.45 19.05
CA ASP A 93 -8.28 -8.89 19.16
C ASP A 93 -9.62 -9.47 18.73
N LEU A 94 -9.65 -10.02 17.52
CA LEU A 94 -10.83 -10.65 16.93
C LEU A 94 -10.80 -12.18 17.10
N SER A 95 -9.87 -12.73 17.88
CA SER A 95 -9.72 -14.18 18.03
C SER A 95 -10.98 -14.85 18.60
N GLU A 96 -11.65 -14.19 19.55
CA GLU A 96 -12.92 -14.66 20.14
C GLU A 96 -14.04 -14.68 19.09
N VAL A 97 -14.19 -13.59 18.32
CA VAL A 97 -15.20 -13.49 17.25
C VAL A 97 -14.93 -14.48 16.12
N ALA A 98 -13.65 -14.73 15.79
CA ALA A 98 -13.27 -15.70 14.78
C ALA A 98 -13.64 -17.13 15.19
N SER A 99 -13.44 -17.49 16.46
CA SER A 99 -13.85 -18.80 17.01
C SER A 99 -15.37 -18.97 16.97
N GLU A 100 -16.14 -17.94 17.33
CA GLU A 100 -17.60 -17.99 17.29
C GLU A 100 -18.14 -18.15 15.86
N ILE A 101 -17.52 -17.50 14.87
CA ILE A 101 -17.90 -17.66 13.46
C ILE A 101 -17.64 -19.08 12.97
N GLU A 102 -16.52 -19.69 13.37
CA GLU A 102 -16.20 -21.07 13.00
C GLU A 102 -17.21 -22.07 13.59
N GLU A 103 -17.62 -21.88 14.85
CA GLU A 103 -18.68 -22.68 15.48
C GLU A 103 -20.04 -22.52 14.77
N ILE A 104 -20.42 -21.30 14.38
CA ILE A 104 -21.67 -21.05 13.65
C ILE A 104 -21.61 -21.62 12.23
N GLN A 105 -20.44 -21.56 11.58
CA GLN A 105 -20.24 -22.13 10.24
C GLN A 105 -20.31 -23.66 10.28
N GLU A 106 -19.70 -24.31 11.27
CA GLU A 106 -19.84 -25.75 11.47
C GLU A 106 -21.31 -26.14 11.76
N ALA A 107 -22.01 -25.37 12.58
CA ALA A 107 -23.43 -25.59 12.86
C ALA A 107 -24.28 -25.49 11.57
N LEU A 108 -24.08 -24.46 10.75
CA LEU A 108 -24.79 -24.28 9.47
C LEU A 108 -24.45 -25.33 8.41
N LEU A 109 -23.24 -25.89 8.43
CA LEU A 109 -22.81 -26.93 7.50
C LEU A 109 -23.27 -28.34 7.91
N SER A 110 -23.66 -28.51 9.17
CA SER A 110 -24.29 -29.75 9.63
C SER A 110 -25.70 -29.86 9.01
N GLU A 111 -25.99 -30.95 8.29
CA GLU A 111 -27.30 -31.18 7.67
C GLU A 111 -28.44 -31.37 8.70
N ASP A 112 -28.12 -31.35 10.00
CA ASP A 112 -29.05 -31.49 11.11
C ASP A 112 -29.50 -30.14 11.74
N PHE A 113 -28.92 -28.99 11.35
CA PHE A 113 -29.28 -27.67 11.91
C PHE A 113 -30.35 -26.95 11.06
N ASP A 114 -31.58 -26.89 11.57
CA ASP A 114 -32.67 -26.09 10.98
C ASP A 114 -32.90 -24.80 11.81
N PRO A 115 -32.50 -23.61 11.30
CA PRO A 115 -32.61 -22.35 12.03
C PRO A 115 -34.07 -21.90 12.28
N THR A 116 -35.06 -22.60 11.72
CA THR A 116 -36.48 -22.35 11.98
C THR A 116 -37.03 -23.14 13.17
N THR A 117 -36.30 -24.15 13.66
CA THR A 117 -36.74 -25.03 14.77
C THR A 117 -35.76 -25.17 15.92
N GLU A 118 -34.46 -24.92 15.71
CA GLU A 118 -33.41 -25.18 16.71
C GLU A 118 -32.87 -23.94 17.43
N LEU A 119 -33.34 -22.74 17.11
CA LEU A 119 -33.13 -21.61 18.00
C LEU A 119 -33.93 -21.84 19.29
N GLU A 120 -33.29 -21.63 20.46
CA GLU A 120 -34.04 -21.58 21.71
C GLU A 120 -35.20 -20.58 21.54
N ALA A 121 -36.41 -20.99 21.91
CA ALA A 121 -37.57 -20.11 21.82
C ALA A 121 -37.22 -18.78 22.51
N PRO A 122 -37.55 -17.61 21.93
CA PRO A 122 -37.41 -16.36 22.65
C PRO A 122 -38.09 -16.55 24.00
N ALA A 123 -37.42 -16.13 25.08
CA ALA A 123 -37.65 -16.54 26.48
C ALA A 123 -39.10 -16.53 27.02
N ALA A 124 -40.07 -16.07 26.25
CA ALA A 124 -41.50 -16.13 26.51
C ALA A 124 -42.18 -17.46 26.13
N GLY A 125 -41.60 -18.29 25.24
CA GLY A 125 -42.21 -19.55 24.79
C GLY A 125 -43.53 -19.38 24.01
N ILE A 126 -43.80 -20.26 23.06
CA ILE A 126 -45.09 -20.26 22.35
C ILE A 126 -46.15 -20.96 23.21
N GLY A 127 -47.18 -20.22 23.64
CA GLY A 127 -48.40 -20.78 24.23
C GLY A 127 -48.55 -20.78 25.76
N SER A 128 -47.65 -20.15 26.52
CA SER A 128 -47.88 -19.96 27.96
C SER A 128 -48.97 -18.89 28.21
N PRO A 129 -49.93 -19.13 29.13
CA PRO A 129 -50.91 -18.11 29.48
C PRO A 129 -50.19 -16.89 30.05
N ALA A 130 -50.62 -15.70 29.63
CA ALA A 130 -50.07 -14.42 30.04
C ALA A 130 -49.94 -14.36 31.59
N SER A 131 -48.72 -14.49 32.08
CA SER A 131 -48.34 -14.04 33.42
C SER A 131 -47.81 -12.61 33.30
N ASP A 132 -47.94 -11.86 34.39
CA ASP A 132 -47.79 -10.40 34.65
C ASP A 132 -46.48 -9.71 34.19
N GLY A 133 -45.89 -10.12 33.06
CA GLY A 133 -44.68 -9.59 32.47
C GLY A 133 -44.83 -9.35 30.97
N GLY A 134 -45.65 -8.37 30.59
CA GLY A 134 -45.36 -7.49 29.46
C GLY A 134 -45.42 -8.04 28.03
N GLY A 135 -46.37 -8.93 27.72
CA GLY A 135 -46.78 -9.07 26.32
C GLY A 135 -47.49 -7.79 25.87
N HIS A 136 -46.79 -6.91 25.14
CA HIS A 136 -47.45 -5.74 24.55
C HIS A 136 -48.38 -6.22 23.43
N PRO A 137 -49.63 -5.74 23.34
CA PRO A 137 -50.45 -5.98 22.16
C PRO A 137 -49.68 -5.45 20.95
N ILE A 138 -49.59 -6.24 19.88
CA ILE A 138 -49.16 -5.70 18.59
C ILE A 138 -50.18 -4.64 18.20
N VAL A 139 -49.79 -3.37 18.27
CA VAL A 139 -50.63 -2.27 17.83
C VAL A 139 -50.69 -2.35 16.31
N SER A 140 -51.80 -2.88 15.79
CA SER A 140 -52.12 -2.85 14.37
C SER A 140 -52.64 -1.45 14.04
N PHE A 141 -51.86 -0.69 13.26
CA PHE A 141 -52.30 0.60 12.73
C PHE A 141 -52.99 0.38 11.38
N GLU A 142 -54.30 0.59 11.31
CA GLU A 142 -54.97 0.77 10.02
C GLU A 142 -54.85 2.24 9.59
N ALA A 143 -54.16 2.49 8.48
CA ALA A 143 -54.06 3.83 7.91
C ALA A 143 -55.44 4.27 7.40
N THR A 144 -56.14 5.10 8.18
CA THR A 144 -57.45 5.68 7.82
C THR A 144 -57.33 6.98 7.01
N GLY A 145 -56.11 7.49 6.85
CA GLY A 145 -55.82 8.68 6.04
C GLY A 145 -55.56 8.33 4.57
N LYS A 146 -56.18 9.08 3.66
CA LYS A 146 -55.82 9.03 2.23
C LYS A 146 -54.39 9.58 2.08
N GLU A 147 -53.49 8.85 1.42
CA GLU A 147 -52.15 9.36 1.11
C GLU A 147 -52.26 10.71 0.40
N VAL A 148 -51.60 11.72 0.97
CA VAL A 148 -51.46 13.04 0.34
C VAL A 148 -49.98 13.20 0.01
N PRO A 149 -49.60 13.51 -1.24
CA PRO A 149 -48.21 13.82 -1.56
C PRO A 149 -47.78 15.02 -0.70
N VAL A 150 -46.65 14.90 -0.03
CA VAL A 150 -46.10 15.98 0.80
C VAL A 150 -45.77 17.18 -0.10
N THR A 151 -46.62 18.20 -0.07
CA THR A 151 -46.27 19.51 -0.62
C THR A 151 -45.57 20.29 0.48
N SER A 152 -44.25 20.14 0.59
CA SER A 152 -43.48 21.10 1.38
C SER A 152 -43.75 22.48 0.76
N GLY A 153 -44.10 23.47 1.59
CA GLY A 153 -44.34 24.85 1.12
C GLY A 153 -43.08 25.55 0.60
N ALA A 154 -41.95 24.84 0.55
CA ALA A 154 -40.75 25.21 -0.18
C ALA A 154 -40.66 24.34 -1.44
N GLU A 155 -40.30 24.95 -2.58
CA GLU A 155 -40.16 24.26 -3.86
C GLU A 155 -39.26 23.03 -3.72
N THR A 156 -39.83 21.82 -3.81
CA THR A 156 -39.09 20.58 -4.03
C THR A 156 -38.81 20.40 -5.52
N ILE A 157 -38.31 21.46 -6.18
CA ILE A 157 -37.70 21.30 -7.49
C ILE A 157 -36.50 20.40 -7.25
N GLY A 158 -36.66 19.11 -7.56
CA GLY A 158 -35.55 18.17 -7.59
C GLY A 158 -34.43 18.81 -8.38
N VAL A 159 -33.19 18.67 -7.91
CA VAL A 159 -32.00 19.22 -8.54
C VAL A 159 -31.94 18.72 -9.99
N THR A 160 -32.57 19.46 -10.90
CA THR A 160 -32.52 19.19 -12.33
C THR A 160 -31.29 19.94 -12.79
N ARG A 161 -30.13 19.31 -12.59
CA ARG A 161 -28.99 19.64 -13.42
C ARG A 161 -29.35 19.13 -14.81
N THR A 162 -29.96 19.99 -15.62
CA THR A 162 -29.73 19.88 -17.06
C THR A 162 -28.22 20.01 -17.18
N PHE A 163 -27.55 18.86 -17.39
CA PHE A 163 -26.19 18.91 -17.88
C PHE A 163 -26.27 19.78 -19.13
N LEU A 164 -25.64 20.96 -19.08
CA LEU A 164 -25.41 21.72 -20.30
C LEU A 164 -24.80 20.72 -21.28
N ASP A 165 -25.26 20.75 -22.54
CA ASP A 165 -24.73 19.90 -23.60
C ASP A 165 -23.21 19.76 -23.40
N PRO A 166 -22.66 18.52 -23.44
CA PRO A 166 -21.24 18.32 -23.20
C PRO A 166 -20.50 19.31 -24.10
N ILE A 167 -19.76 20.23 -23.48
CA ILE A 167 -19.04 21.27 -24.22
C ILE A 167 -18.17 20.53 -25.23
N SER A 168 -18.51 20.56 -26.52
CA SER A 168 -17.69 19.94 -27.55
C SER A 168 -16.34 20.65 -27.53
N GLY A 169 -15.33 20.01 -26.95
CA GLY A 169 -14.02 20.59 -26.69
C GLY A 169 -13.44 20.25 -25.32
N ILE A 170 -14.21 19.70 -24.35
CA ILE A 170 -13.59 19.06 -23.18
C ILE A 170 -13.10 17.68 -23.60
N ASN A 171 -11.79 17.55 -23.71
CA ASN A 171 -11.16 16.25 -23.79
C ASN A 171 -11.26 15.64 -22.37
N LEU A 172 -12.26 14.80 -22.12
CA LEU A 172 -12.45 14.11 -20.82
C LEU A 172 -11.41 13.00 -20.58
N THR A 173 -10.24 13.11 -21.19
CA THR A 173 -9.05 12.30 -20.87
C THR A 173 -8.32 12.81 -19.64
N GLU A 174 -8.70 13.95 -19.07
CA GLU A 174 -8.27 14.35 -17.73
C GLU A 174 -9.29 13.84 -16.71
N SER A 175 -9.13 12.57 -16.35
CA SER A 175 -9.41 12.16 -14.97
C SER A 175 -8.63 13.11 -14.09
N GLY A 176 -9.33 13.97 -13.35
CA GLY A 176 -8.68 14.98 -12.51
C GLY A 176 -7.71 14.30 -11.56
N THR A 177 -6.43 14.37 -11.87
CA THR A 177 -5.38 14.09 -10.92
C THR A 177 -5.49 15.17 -9.86
N GLN A 178 -6.03 14.77 -8.71
CA GLN A 178 -5.49 15.28 -7.45
C GLN A 178 -3.96 15.35 -7.63
N PRO A 179 -3.27 16.42 -7.20
CA PRO A 179 -1.83 16.36 -7.16
C PRO A 179 -1.51 15.23 -6.17
N GLU A 180 -1.36 14.03 -6.72
CA GLU A 180 -0.79 12.89 -6.04
C GLU A 180 0.57 13.40 -5.60
N GLY A 181 1.01 13.05 -4.39
CA GLY A 181 2.43 13.09 -4.14
C GLY A 181 3.16 12.34 -5.26
N PRO A 182 4.49 12.53 -5.39
CA PRO A 182 5.23 11.75 -6.36
C PRO A 182 4.85 10.27 -6.25
N ILE A 183 4.39 9.69 -7.36
CA ILE A 183 4.05 8.27 -7.41
C ILE A 183 5.38 7.53 -7.28
N ASN A 184 5.50 6.67 -6.27
CA ASN A 184 6.72 5.91 -6.03
C ASN A 184 6.60 4.57 -6.77
N ILE A 185 7.47 4.34 -7.74
CA ILE A 185 7.60 3.04 -8.41
C ILE A 185 8.91 2.41 -7.98
N THR A 186 8.89 1.15 -7.57
CA THR A 186 10.10 0.41 -7.22
C THR A 186 10.54 -0.44 -8.42
N ALA A 187 11.82 -0.34 -8.79
CA ALA A 187 12.46 -1.20 -9.77
C ALA A 187 13.28 -2.28 -9.07
N THR A 188 12.99 -3.55 -9.36
CA THR A 188 13.73 -4.71 -8.85
C THR A 188 14.41 -5.45 -9.99
N LEU A 189 15.63 -5.95 -9.75
CA LEU A 189 16.43 -6.67 -10.74
C LEU A 189 16.54 -8.14 -10.36
N SER A 190 16.32 -9.02 -11.35
CA SER A 190 16.64 -10.45 -11.26
C SER A 190 17.50 -10.88 -12.45
N ALA A 191 18.23 -11.98 -12.27
CA ALA A 191 19.02 -12.61 -13.33
C ALA A 191 18.74 -14.11 -13.38
N SER A 192 19.15 -14.78 -14.45
CA SER A 192 19.19 -16.25 -14.53
C SER A 192 19.98 -16.81 -13.34
N GLU A 193 19.47 -17.81 -12.62
CA GLU A 193 20.14 -18.36 -11.42
C GLU A 193 21.46 -19.07 -11.77
N GLN A 194 21.43 -19.84 -12.85
CA GLN A 194 22.57 -20.58 -13.37
C GLN A 194 22.51 -20.61 -14.90
N VAL A 195 23.66 -20.40 -15.53
CA VAL A 195 23.87 -20.58 -16.98
C VAL A 195 25.19 -21.31 -17.19
N TYR A 196 25.37 -21.91 -18.37
CA TYR A 196 26.66 -22.45 -18.77
C TYR A 196 27.52 -21.40 -19.49
N GLU A 197 28.81 -21.66 -19.59
CA GLU A 197 29.72 -20.84 -20.39
C GLU A 197 29.29 -20.82 -21.87
N GLY A 198 29.50 -19.68 -22.52
CA GLY A 198 29.04 -19.44 -23.89
C GLY A 198 27.52 -19.25 -24.05
N GLU A 199 26.71 -19.36 -22.99
CA GLU A 199 25.28 -19.04 -23.01
C GLU A 199 25.00 -17.54 -22.76
N PHE A 200 23.73 -17.20 -22.53
CA PHE A 200 23.30 -15.84 -22.22
C PHE A 200 22.73 -15.75 -20.81
N ILE A 201 23.23 -14.79 -20.04
CA ILE A 201 22.62 -14.33 -18.80
C ILE A 201 21.47 -13.40 -19.15
N THR A 202 20.25 -13.75 -18.73
CA THR A 202 19.06 -12.90 -18.89
C THR A 202 18.89 -12.04 -17.65
N TYR A 203 18.98 -10.73 -17.80
CA TYR A 203 18.61 -9.77 -16.75
C TYR A 203 17.19 -9.28 -16.99
N THR A 204 16.38 -9.31 -15.94
CA THR A 204 14.98 -8.86 -15.96
C THR A 204 14.78 -7.79 -14.90
N VAL A 205 14.26 -6.64 -15.30
CA VAL A 205 13.81 -5.60 -14.36
C VAL A 205 12.29 -5.64 -14.29
N THR A 206 11.76 -5.63 -13.07
CA THR A 206 10.33 -5.54 -12.80
C THR A 206 10.01 -4.24 -12.07
N LEU A 207 9.01 -3.52 -12.54
CA LEU A 207 8.45 -2.35 -11.87
C LEU A 207 7.25 -2.75 -11.03
N SER A 208 7.05 -2.08 -9.89
CA SER A 208 5.88 -2.29 -9.03
C SER A 208 4.57 -1.84 -9.67
N GLU A 209 4.63 -0.95 -10.67
CA GLU A 209 3.48 -0.42 -11.42
C GLU A 209 3.86 -0.15 -12.89
N PRO A 210 2.88 -0.10 -13.82
CA PRO A 210 3.11 0.22 -15.23
C PRO A 210 3.82 1.55 -15.47
N ALA A 211 4.80 1.56 -16.37
CA ALA A 211 5.54 2.77 -16.69
C ALA A 211 4.64 3.79 -17.45
N SER A 212 4.54 5.02 -16.95
CA SER A 212 3.77 6.09 -17.64
C SER A 212 4.49 6.63 -18.89
N GLU A 213 5.82 6.51 -18.93
CA GLU A 213 6.71 6.83 -20.04
C GLU A 213 7.76 5.71 -20.19
N GLN A 214 8.54 5.72 -21.26
CA GLN A 214 9.60 4.74 -21.46
C GLN A 214 10.69 4.94 -20.39
N VAL A 215 11.01 3.87 -19.66
CA VAL A 215 12.06 3.86 -18.65
C VAL A 215 13.30 3.15 -19.21
N THR A 216 14.46 3.77 -19.06
CA THR A 216 15.76 3.19 -19.39
C THR A 216 16.54 2.93 -18.11
N ILE A 217 16.90 1.66 -17.88
CA ILE A 217 17.68 1.21 -16.74
C ILE A 217 19.10 0.89 -17.21
N THR A 218 20.10 1.43 -16.52
CA THR A 218 21.52 1.10 -16.69
C THR A 218 21.96 0.21 -15.52
N LEU A 219 22.52 -0.94 -15.84
CA LEU A 219 23.10 -1.88 -14.88
C LEU A 219 24.59 -1.58 -14.67
N SER A 220 25.14 -2.00 -13.53
CA SER A 220 26.55 -1.80 -13.19
C SER A 220 27.55 -2.53 -14.10
N ASN A 221 27.09 -3.51 -14.88
CA ASN A 221 27.87 -4.17 -15.93
C ASN A 221 27.84 -3.41 -17.28
N GLY A 222 27.20 -2.24 -17.33
CA GLY A 222 27.06 -1.39 -18.52
C GLY A 222 25.91 -1.78 -19.45
N ALA A 223 25.16 -2.84 -19.15
CA ALA A 223 23.99 -3.23 -19.91
C ALA A 223 22.84 -2.23 -19.72
N THR A 224 22.02 -2.06 -20.76
CA THR A 224 20.80 -1.24 -20.69
C THR A 224 19.56 -2.10 -20.89
N ILE A 225 18.54 -1.85 -20.07
CA ILE A 225 17.21 -2.45 -20.17
C ILE A 225 16.22 -1.33 -20.44
N THR A 226 15.36 -1.51 -21.43
CA THR A 226 14.27 -0.56 -21.73
C THR A 226 12.95 -1.19 -21.33
N ILE A 227 12.12 -0.42 -20.64
CA ILE A 227 10.73 -0.78 -20.29
C ILE A 227 9.85 0.22 -21.01
N ASP A 228 9.04 -0.26 -21.94
CA ASP A 228 8.16 0.58 -22.72
C ASP A 228 6.98 1.10 -21.89
N ARG A 229 6.37 2.18 -22.38
CA ARG A 229 5.19 2.76 -21.74
C ARG A 229 4.06 1.74 -21.62
N GLY A 230 3.51 1.60 -20.43
CA GLY A 230 2.41 0.69 -20.09
C GLY A 230 2.89 -0.70 -19.65
N ASP A 231 4.17 -1.01 -19.81
CA ASP A 231 4.74 -2.27 -19.38
C ASP A 231 5.35 -2.16 -17.97
N ILE A 232 5.50 -3.32 -17.33
CA ILE A 232 6.13 -3.47 -16.00
C ILE A 232 7.42 -4.28 -16.06
N VAL A 233 7.75 -4.87 -17.21
CA VAL A 233 8.91 -5.76 -17.35
C VAL A 233 9.76 -5.32 -18.53
N GLY A 234 11.07 -5.27 -18.33
CA GLY A 234 12.06 -5.21 -19.39
C GLY A 234 13.11 -6.29 -19.20
N ASN A 235 13.69 -6.76 -20.30
CA ASN A 235 14.76 -7.75 -20.26
C ASN A 235 15.91 -7.35 -21.18
N THR A 236 17.10 -7.84 -20.86
CA THR A 236 18.26 -7.81 -21.75
C THR A 236 19.11 -9.05 -21.55
N ASN A 237 19.83 -9.45 -22.59
CA ASN A 237 20.69 -10.63 -22.56
C ASN A 237 22.14 -10.19 -22.72
N ILE A 238 22.99 -10.70 -21.84
CA ILE A 238 24.44 -10.50 -21.88
C ILE A 238 25.09 -11.88 -22.03
N ALA A 239 26.14 -11.97 -22.86
CA ALA A 239 26.87 -13.21 -23.01
C ALA A 239 27.54 -13.58 -21.66
N ALA A 240 27.40 -14.84 -21.26
CA ALA A 240 28.24 -15.43 -20.23
C ALA A 240 29.72 -15.40 -20.67
N PRO A 241 30.67 -15.60 -19.74
CA PRO A 241 32.06 -15.86 -20.08
C PRO A 241 32.19 -16.89 -21.21
N SER A 242 33.20 -16.72 -22.06
CA SER A 242 33.43 -17.62 -23.19
C SER A 242 33.87 -18.99 -22.68
N ASP A 243 33.31 -20.03 -23.28
CA ASP A 243 33.64 -21.43 -23.01
C ASP A 243 35.10 -21.73 -23.41
N ASP A 244 35.84 -22.36 -22.51
CA ASP A 244 37.20 -22.84 -22.77
C ASP A 244 37.51 -24.16 -22.04
N PRO A 245 38.58 -24.89 -22.43
CA PRO A 245 38.85 -26.23 -21.90
C PRO A 245 39.33 -26.29 -20.43
N TYR A 246 39.47 -25.14 -19.76
CA TYR A 246 39.93 -25.02 -18.39
C TYR A 246 38.75 -24.74 -17.45
N ILE A 247 38.86 -25.19 -16.20
CA ILE A 247 37.78 -25.06 -15.22
C ILE A 247 37.62 -23.59 -14.83
N ASP A 248 36.54 -22.97 -15.32
CA ASP A 248 36.23 -21.55 -15.10
C ASP A 248 34.87 -21.36 -14.39
N GLU A 249 34.57 -22.21 -13.40
CA GLU A 249 33.42 -22.00 -12.50
C GLU A 249 33.47 -20.62 -11.83
N GLY A 250 32.36 -19.90 -11.84
CA GLY A 250 32.37 -18.50 -11.42
C GLY A 250 31.00 -17.91 -11.13
N THR A 251 31.00 -16.64 -10.75
CA THR A 251 29.78 -15.86 -10.53
C THR A 251 29.86 -14.52 -11.23
N VAL A 252 28.75 -14.11 -11.83
CA VAL A 252 28.57 -12.77 -12.41
C VAL A 252 27.44 -12.09 -11.66
N SER A 253 27.67 -10.86 -11.22
CA SER A 253 26.67 -10.06 -10.51
C SER A 253 26.47 -8.71 -11.17
N ALA A 254 25.23 -8.23 -11.20
CA ALA A 254 24.91 -6.86 -11.59
C ALA A 254 23.84 -6.28 -10.66
N ASN A 255 23.86 -4.97 -10.48
CA ASN A 255 22.84 -4.22 -9.76
C ASN A 255 22.39 -3.05 -10.65
N ILE A 256 21.25 -2.46 -10.33
CA ILE A 256 20.79 -1.25 -11.02
C ILE A 256 21.69 -0.08 -10.55
N GLU A 257 22.35 0.57 -11.50
CA GLU A 257 23.19 1.75 -11.23
C GLU A 257 22.40 3.03 -11.41
N ARG A 258 21.59 3.09 -12.46
CA ARG A 258 20.81 4.27 -12.81
C ARG A 258 19.51 3.89 -13.50
N ALA A 259 18.48 4.69 -13.25
CA ALA A 259 17.20 4.54 -13.90
C ALA A 259 16.68 5.92 -14.32
N GLU A 260 16.31 6.07 -15.59
CA GLU A 260 15.90 7.34 -16.19
C GLU A 260 14.58 7.17 -16.96
N GLY A 261 13.78 8.24 -17.07
CA GLY A 261 12.55 8.23 -17.87
C GLY A 261 11.23 8.09 -17.09
N SER A 262 11.23 8.39 -15.79
CA SER A 262 10.01 8.31 -14.96
C SER A 262 8.96 9.40 -15.25
N GLY A 263 9.13 10.26 -16.24
CA GLY A 263 8.25 11.43 -16.43
C GLY A 263 8.29 12.39 -15.22
N ASN A 264 7.42 13.39 -15.23
CA ASN A 264 7.55 14.54 -14.31
C ASN A 264 7.05 14.26 -12.88
N ASP A 265 6.21 13.24 -12.71
CA ASP A 265 5.44 13.00 -11.47
C ASP A 265 5.71 11.64 -10.81
N ILE A 266 6.67 10.86 -11.32
CA ILE A 266 7.06 9.56 -10.74
C ILE A 266 8.47 9.66 -10.16
N ILE A 267 8.63 9.20 -8.92
CA ILE A 267 9.93 8.89 -8.32
C ILE A 267 10.20 7.40 -8.52
N LEU A 268 11.31 7.10 -9.17
CA LEU A 268 11.78 5.73 -9.34
C LEU A 268 12.72 5.37 -8.20
N ILE A 269 12.28 4.43 -7.37
CA ILE A 269 13.05 3.85 -6.27
C ILE A 269 13.79 2.63 -6.82
N ILE A 270 15.11 2.62 -6.64
CA ILE A 270 15.97 1.53 -7.10
C ILE A 270 16.20 0.59 -5.93
N ASP A 271 15.91 -0.71 -6.13
CA ASP A 271 16.43 -1.78 -5.28
C ASP A 271 17.89 -2.05 -5.69
N ASP A 272 18.83 -1.79 -4.79
CA ASP A 272 20.27 -1.96 -5.03
C ASP A 272 20.77 -3.39 -4.82
N THR A 273 19.87 -4.32 -4.49
CA THR A 273 20.18 -5.73 -4.30
C THR A 273 20.83 -6.30 -5.58
N PRO A 274 22.07 -6.84 -5.49
CA PRO A 274 22.72 -7.44 -6.65
C PRO A 274 22.02 -8.71 -7.11
N ALA A 275 21.72 -8.79 -8.41
CA ALA A 275 21.31 -10.01 -9.07
C ALA A 275 22.56 -10.83 -9.44
N VAL A 276 22.63 -12.06 -8.94
CA VAL A 276 23.77 -12.97 -9.07
C VAL A 276 23.41 -14.17 -9.94
N THR A 277 24.30 -14.51 -10.87
CA THR A 277 24.21 -15.69 -11.72
C THR A 277 25.44 -16.57 -11.50
N ASN A 278 25.21 -17.86 -11.27
CA ASN A 278 26.28 -18.85 -11.23
C ASN A 278 26.62 -19.31 -12.65
N ILE A 279 27.90 -19.36 -12.98
CA ILE A 279 28.41 -19.85 -14.25
C ILE A 279 28.93 -21.27 -14.03
N ALA A 280 28.28 -22.24 -14.69
CA ALA A 280 28.67 -23.63 -14.65
C ALA A 280 29.60 -23.97 -15.82
N ASP A 281 30.68 -24.68 -15.50
CA ASP A 281 31.64 -25.22 -16.46
C ASP A 281 30.98 -26.25 -17.40
N THR A 282 31.40 -26.25 -18.67
CA THR A 282 30.96 -27.26 -19.66
C THR A 282 31.95 -28.42 -19.74
N ILE A 283 31.43 -29.64 -19.90
CA ILE A 283 32.31 -30.82 -19.95
C ILE A 283 32.87 -31.01 -21.35
N ASP A 284 34.15 -30.69 -21.52
CA ASP A 284 34.91 -30.97 -22.74
C ASP A 284 35.50 -32.39 -22.77
N THR A 285 35.02 -33.23 -23.69
CA THR A 285 35.58 -34.58 -23.89
C THR A 285 36.52 -34.64 -25.09
N THR A 286 37.83 -34.80 -24.84
CA THR A 286 38.80 -35.13 -25.90
C THR A 286 39.01 -36.63 -25.97
N THR A 287 38.74 -37.25 -27.13
CA THR A 287 39.00 -38.67 -27.36
C THR A 287 40.28 -38.86 -28.16
N VAL A 288 41.18 -39.69 -27.63
CA VAL A 288 42.41 -40.10 -28.33
C VAL A 288 42.31 -41.60 -28.60
N SER A 289 42.39 -41.99 -29.87
CA SER A 289 42.46 -43.40 -30.27
C SER A 289 43.87 -43.72 -30.75
N LEU A 290 44.52 -44.67 -30.07
CA LEU A 290 45.76 -45.26 -30.57
C LEU A 290 45.41 -46.43 -31.49
N GLY A 291 45.88 -46.36 -32.73
CA GLY A 291 45.88 -47.49 -33.65
C GLY A 291 47.00 -48.48 -33.31
N ASP A 292 46.96 -49.65 -33.95
CA ASP A 292 47.96 -50.70 -33.78
C ASP A 292 49.36 -50.16 -34.17
N VAL A 293 50.32 -50.20 -33.24
CA VAL A 293 51.69 -49.73 -33.49
C VAL A 293 52.50 -50.91 -33.99
N THR A 294 52.73 -50.98 -35.30
CA THR A 294 53.67 -51.94 -35.86
C THR A 294 55.09 -51.36 -35.74
N VAL A 295 55.96 -52.04 -34.98
CA VAL A 295 57.38 -51.72 -34.92
C VAL A 295 58.12 -52.50 -36.00
N ASP A 296 58.91 -51.82 -36.83
CA ASP A 296 59.82 -52.44 -37.80
C ASP A 296 61.19 -52.60 -37.15
N GLU A 297 61.55 -53.83 -36.79
CA GLU A 297 62.87 -54.17 -36.25
C GLU A 297 63.81 -54.48 -37.43
N GLY A 298 64.43 -53.44 -37.98
CA GLY A 298 65.44 -53.57 -39.05
C GLY A 298 66.65 -54.39 -38.65
#